data_AF-A0A5Q2N279-F1
#
_entry.id   AF-A0A5Q2N279-F1
#
_cell.length_a   1.000
_cell.length_b   1.000
_cell.length_c   1.000
_cell.angle_alpha   90.00
_cell.angle_beta   90.00
_cell.angle_gamma   90.00
#
_symmetry.space_group_name_H-M   'P 1'
#
loop_
_entity.id
_entity.type
_entity.pdbx_description
1 polymer ?
#
loop_
_entity_poly.entity_id
_entity_poly.type
_entity_poly.pdbx_seq_one_letter_code
_entity_poly.pdbx_strand_id
1 'polypeptide(L)'
;MPQYYIKDHHPAIISEEEFQAVQQEIKRRYNMRKDPDGKYRMNYSGKASFSNKLFCGHCGRPVVRRRLTSQTNGEKYLFSAWQCRVPVGRDPDFKGCNGRYVWEIDLEDCFTELLREMRNNRDEVIADAEQAIADKRLSEKEIQGSVVTL
;
A
#
# COMPACT_ATOMS: atom_id res chain seq x y z
N MET A 1 -14.56 -7.70 -33.22
CA MET A 1 -15.60 -6.68 -33.44
C MET A 1 -15.01 -5.33 -33.09
N PRO A 2 -15.16 -4.28 -33.92
CA PRO A 2 -14.53 -2.97 -33.67
C PRO A 2 -15.26 -2.18 -32.56
N GLN A 3 -14.50 -1.41 -31.78
CA GLN A 3 -14.99 -0.55 -30.70
C GLN A 3 -14.79 0.91 -31.12
N TYR A 4 -15.84 1.73 -31.06
CA TYR A 4 -15.81 3.13 -31.48
C TYR A 4 -16.09 4.06 -30.30
N TYR A 5 -15.41 5.20 -30.24
CA TYR A 5 -15.62 6.25 -29.24
C TYR A 5 -16.17 7.50 -29.95
N ILE A 6 -17.37 7.92 -29.57
CA ILE A 6 -18.07 9.08 -30.13
C ILE A 6 -18.08 10.19 -29.06
N LYS A 7 -17.54 11.35 -29.40
CA LYS A 7 -17.55 12.55 -28.54
C LYS A 7 -18.86 13.31 -28.67
N ASP A 8 -19.27 14.00 -27.61
CA ASP A 8 -20.35 15.00 -27.60
C ASP A 8 -21.73 14.54 -28.08
N HIS A 9 -22.05 13.25 -27.94
CA HIS A 9 -23.39 12.72 -28.28
C HIS A 9 -24.51 13.26 -27.38
N HIS A 10 -24.16 13.76 -26.20
CA HIS A 10 -25.08 14.36 -25.23
C HIS A 10 -24.37 15.47 -24.45
N PRO A 11 -25.11 16.46 -23.91
CA PRO A 11 -24.53 17.47 -23.04
C PRO A 11 -23.77 16.83 -21.89
N ALA A 12 -22.54 17.29 -21.67
CA ALA A 12 -21.69 16.76 -20.62
C ALA A 12 -22.27 17.09 -19.22
N ILE A 13 -22.23 16.12 -18.30
CA ILE A 13 -22.68 16.27 -16.91
C ILE A 13 -21.67 17.10 -16.09
N ILE A 14 -20.39 16.92 -16.40
CA ILE A 14 -19.25 17.65 -15.83
C ILE A 14 -18.35 18.11 -16.99
N SER A 15 -17.51 19.12 -16.76
CA SER A 15 -16.62 19.60 -17.81
C SER A 15 -15.55 18.55 -18.17
N GLU A 16 -15.01 18.62 -19.39
CA GLU A 16 -13.93 17.71 -19.79
C GLU A 16 -12.68 17.92 -18.92
N GLU A 17 -12.41 19.16 -18.53
CA GLU A 17 -11.31 19.52 -17.64
C GLU A 17 -11.47 18.87 -16.25
N GLU A 18 -12.67 18.95 -15.65
CA GLU A 18 -12.97 18.29 -14.38
C GLU A 18 -12.84 16.77 -14.48
N PHE A 19 -13.36 16.18 -15.56
CA PHE A 19 -13.22 14.75 -15.80
C PHE A 19 -11.74 14.34 -15.89
N GLN A 20 -10.93 15.08 -16.67
CA GLN A 20 -9.50 14.79 -16.82
C GLN A 20 -8.75 14.97 -15.49
N ALA A 21 -9.05 16.01 -14.72
CA ALA A 21 -8.47 16.22 -13.39
C ALA A 21 -8.75 15.04 -12.46
N VAL A 22 -9.98 14.52 -12.45
CA VAL A 22 -10.34 13.33 -11.68
C VAL A 22 -9.61 12.08 -12.18
N GLN A 23 -9.49 11.89 -13.50
CA GLN A 23 -8.72 10.77 -14.07
C GLN A 23 -7.24 10.83 -13.66
N GLN A 24 -6.65 12.03 -13.63
CA GLN A 24 -5.30 12.24 -13.14
C GLN A 24 -5.17 11.91 -11.66
N GLU A 25 -6.11 12.33 -10.81
CA GLU A 25 -6.11 11.99 -9.38
C GLU A 25 -6.27 10.48 -9.14
N ILE A 26 -7.12 9.80 -9.92
CA ILE A 26 -7.26 8.34 -9.87
C ILE A 26 -5.91 7.67 -10.18
N LYS A 27 -5.21 8.11 -11.24
CA LYS A 27 -3.87 7.61 -11.60
C LYS A 27 -2.84 7.92 -10.50
N ARG A 28 -2.85 9.12 -9.92
CA ARG A 28 -1.95 9.51 -8.82
C ARG A 28 -2.16 8.62 -7.59
N ARG A 29 -3.41 8.39 -7.18
CA ARG A 29 -3.76 7.48 -6.07
C ARG A 29 -3.33 6.04 -6.31
N TYR A 30 -3.40 5.61 -7.55
CA TYR A 30 -2.90 4.30 -7.97
C TYR A 30 -1.37 4.21 -7.81
N ASN A 31 -0.64 5.24 -8.23
CA ASN A 31 0.84 5.27 -8.23
C ASN A 31 1.50 5.63 -6.88
N MET A 32 0.78 6.27 -5.96
CA MET A 32 1.35 6.75 -4.67
C MET A 32 1.78 5.64 -3.71
N ARG A 33 1.41 4.40 -3.96
CA ARG A 33 1.72 3.29 -3.05
C ARG A 33 2.93 2.53 -3.57
N LYS A 34 3.78 2.05 -2.66
CA LYS A 34 5.02 1.34 -3.00
C LYS A 34 4.69 0.10 -3.83
N ASP A 35 4.79 0.25 -5.14
CA ASP A 35 4.54 -0.79 -6.12
C ASP A 35 5.76 -0.86 -7.04
N PRO A 36 6.77 -1.68 -6.69
CA PRO A 36 8.05 -1.71 -7.39
C PRO A 36 7.92 -1.96 -8.91
N ASP A 37 6.84 -2.61 -9.35
CA ASP A 37 6.65 -3.01 -10.74
C ASP A 37 5.32 -2.47 -11.35
N GLY A 38 4.60 -1.59 -10.64
CA GLY A 38 3.26 -1.15 -11.08
C GLY A 38 2.24 -2.29 -11.21
N LYS A 39 2.46 -3.42 -10.53
CA LYS A 39 1.71 -4.68 -10.70
C LYS A 39 0.69 -4.91 -9.58
N TYR A 40 0.85 -4.25 -8.44
CA TYR A 40 0.13 -4.56 -7.22
C TYR A 40 -0.99 -3.55 -6.98
N ARG A 41 -2.23 -3.99 -7.22
CA ARG A 41 -3.42 -3.23 -6.84
C ARG A 41 -3.50 -3.13 -5.31
N MET A 42 -3.03 -2.02 -4.78
CA MET A 42 -3.00 -1.76 -3.35
C MET A 42 -4.32 -1.17 -2.81
N ASN A 43 -5.46 -1.46 -3.45
CA ASN A 43 -6.76 -0.99 -3.00
C ASN A 43 -7.06 -1.47 -1.58
N TYR A 44 -7.48 -0.56 -0.71
CA TYR A 44 -7.92 -0.92 0.64
C TYR A 44 -9.14 -1.84 0.54
N SER A 45 -9.02 -3.09 0.99
CA SER A 45 -10.11 -4.06 0.90
C SER A 45 -11.00 -4.06 2.15
N GLY A 46 -10.57 -3.42 3.26
CA GLY A 46 -11.24 -3.48 4.56
C GLY A 46 -11.30 -4.88 5.20
N LYS A 47 -10.71 -5.90 4.56
CA LYS A 47 -10.86 -7.31 4.98
C LYS A 47 -9.96 -7.72 6.15
N ALA A 48 -8.84 -7.03 6.34
CA ALA A 48 -7.90 -7.29 7.44
C ALA A 48 -7.04 -6.05 7.74
N SER A 49 -6.64 -5.90 9.00
CA SER A 49 -5.99 -4.71 9.59
C SER A 49 -4.81 -4.18 8.79
N PHE A 50 -3.90 -5.06 8.33
CA PHE A 50 -2.67 -4.67 7.63
C PHE A 50 -2.70 -4.88 6.11
N SER A 51 -3.90 -5.02 5.53
CA SER A 51 -4.05 -5.28 4.09
C SER A 51 -3.41 -4.17 3.25
N ASN A 52 -2.49 -4.56 2.36
CA ASN A 52 -1.75 -3.63 1.49
C ASN A 52 -0.94 -2.56 2.25
N LYS A 53 -0.51 -2.87 3.48
CA LYS A 53 0.38 -2.00 4.28
C LYS A 53 1.79 -2.56 4.45
N LEU A 54 1.93 -3.88 4.43
CA LEU A 54 3.17 -4.56 4.76
C LEU A 54 3.99 -4.93 3.51
N PHE A 55 5.30 -4.74 3.61
CA PHE A 55 6.28 -5.11 2.59
C PHE A 55 7.35 -6.01 3.20
N CYS A 56 7.87 -6.93 2.40
CA CYS A 56 8.91 -7.84 2.85
C CYS A 56 10.22 -7.07 3.04
N GLY A 57 10.81 -7.13 4.23
CA GLY A 57 12.11 -6.51 4.50
C GLY A 57 13.27 -7.08 3.68
N HIS A 58 13.14 -8.28 3.12
CA HIS A 58 14.19 -8.94 2.34
C HIS A 58 14.18 -8.55 0.85
N CYS A 59 13.01 -8.56 0.21
CA CYS A 59 12.89 -8.35 -1.24
C CYS A 59 12.02 -7.15 -1.62
N GLY A 60 11.46 -6.42 -0.65
CA GLY A 60 10.59 -5.27 -0.90
C GLY A 60 9.21 -5.61 -1.48
N ARG A 61 8.93 -6.87 -1.83
CA ARG A 61 7.64 -7.29 -2.39
C ARG A 61 6.50 -7.26 -1.35
N PRO A 62 5.24 -7.05 -1.77
CA PRO A 62 4.11 -7.04 -0.84
C PRO A 62 3.97 -8.33 -0.03
N VAL A 63 3.49 -8.18 1.19
CA VAL A 63 3.17 -9.26 2.11
C VAL A 63 1.67 -9.57 2.01
N VAL A 64 1.32 -10.85 2.06
CA VAL A 64 -0.07 -11.32 1.99
C VAL A 64 -0.46 -11.99 3.30
N ARG A 65 -1.71 -11.76 3.73
CA ARG A 65 -2.31 -12.48 4.85
C ARG A 65 -2.66 -13.91 4.43
N ARG A 66 -2.36 -14.87 5.28
CA ARG A 66 -2.69 -16.30 5.11
C ARG A 66 -3.29 -16.84 6.38
N ARG A 67 -4.24 -17.77 6.22
CA ARG A 67 -4.69 -18.65 7.30
C ARG A 67 -3.95 -19.98 7.12
N LEU A 68 -3.22 -20.38 8.14
CA LEU A 68 -2.37 -21.57 8.15
C LEU A 68 -2.84 -22.53 9.24
N THR A 69 -2.49 -23.81 9.08
CA THR A 69 -2.72 -24.86 10.07
C THR A 69 -1.37 -25.40 10.50
N SER A 70 -1.17 -25.56 11.80
CA SER A 70 0.00 -26.23 12.38
C SER A 70 -0.48 -27.29 13.39
N GLN A 71 0.45 -28.08 13.91
CA GLN A 71 0.16 -29.15 14.86
C GLN A 71 1.21 -29.14 15.96
N THR A 72 0.75 -29.23 17.21
CA THR A 72 1.59 -29.36 18.40
C THR A 72 1.03 -30.51 19.24
N ASN A 73 1.88 -31.44 19.68
CA ASN A 73 1.49 -32.58 20.51
C ASN A 73 0.31 -33.40 19.97
N GLY A 74 0.19 -33.51 18.64
CA GLY A 74 -0.91 -34.24 18.00
C GLY A 74 -2.15 -33.38 17.74
N GLU A 75 -2.29 -32.21 18.36
CA GLU A 75 -3.44 -31.32 18.19
C GLU A 75 -3.20 -30.28 17.10
N LYS A 76 -4.15 -30.17 16.16
CA LYS A 76 -4.10 -29.18 15.09
C LYS A 76 -4.66 -27.86 15.57
N TYR A 77 -3.98 -26.76 15.25
CA TYR A 77 -4.46 -25.41 15.51
C TYR A 77 -4.37 -24.55 14.24
N LEU A 78 -5.30 -23.60 14.14
CA LEU A 78 -5.38 -22.64 13.05
C LEU A 78 -4.85 -21.30 13.53
N PHE A 79 -4.03 -20.64 12.71
CA PHE A 79 -3.51 -19.32 13.00
C PHE A 79 -3.45 -18.47 11.73
N SER A 80 -3.43 -17.15 11.90
CA SER A 80 -3.27 -16.20 10.80
C SER A 80 -1.85 -15.65 10.81
N ALA A 81 -1.26 -15.50 9.63
CA ALA A 81 0.11 -15.04 9.47
C ALA A 81 0.26 -14.17 8.22
N TRP A 82 1.22 -13.26 8.26
CA TRP A 82 1.59 -12.37 7.16
C TRP A 82 2.90 -12.85 6.56
N GLN A 83 2.89 -13.21 5.28
CA GLN A 83 4.06 -13.77 4.59
C GLN A 83 4.33 -13.06 3.26
N CYS A 84 5.61 -12.92 2.90
CA CYS A 84 6.00 -12.40 1.60
C CYS A 84 5.32 -13.18 0.46
N ARG A 85 4.79 -12.48 -0.56
CA ARG A 85 4.11 -13.09 -1.71
C ARG A 85 4.99 -14.02 -2.55
N VAL A 86 6.31 -13.82 -2.52
CA VAL A 86 7.28 -14.57 -3.33
C VAL A 86 7.41 -16.03 -2.86
N PRO A 87 7.84 -16.34 -1.62
CA PRO A 87 7.97 -17.72 -1.15
C PRO A 87 6.65 -18.48 -1.11
N VAL A 88 5.51 -17.77 -1.11
CA VAL A 88 4.18 -18.40 -1.16
C VAL A 88 3.68 -18.64 -2.58
N GLY A 89 4.50 -18.37 -3.60
CA GLY A 89 4.16 -18.62 -5.01
C GLY A 89 3.10 -17.69 -5.58
N ARG A 90 2.84 -16.54 -4.94
CA ARG A 90 1.93 -15.51 -5.47
C ARG A 90 2.66 -14.49 -6.35
N ASP A 91 3.96 -14.63 -6.53
CA ASP A 91 4.78 -13.85 -7.47
C ASP A 91 5.41 -14.77 -8.52
N PRO A 92 4.82 -14.92 -9.71
CA PRO A 92 5.40 -15.78 -10.74
C PRO A 92 6.67 -15.16 -11.38
N ASP A 93 6.77 -13.83 -11.38
CA ASP A 93 7.80 -13.11 -12.13
C ASP A 93 9.05 -12.82 -11.27
N PHE A 94 8.97 -13.03 -9.96
CA PHE A 94 10.06 -12.79 -9.03
C PHE A 94 10.34 -14.03 -8.17
N LYS A 95 11.61 -14.42 -8.10
CA LYS A 95 12.09 -15.58 -7.34
C LYS A 95 13.23 -15.17 -6.40
N GLY A 96 13.58 -16.05 -5.47
CA GLY A 96 14.78 -15.87 -4.62
C GLY A 96 14.55 -15.13 -3.30
N CYS A 97 13.31 -15.01 -2.82
CA CYS A 97 13.04 -14.53 -1.47
C CYS A 97 12.75 -15.70 -0.51
N ASN A 98 13.43 -15.70 0.63
CA ASN A 98 13.28 -16.67 1.72
C ASN A 98 12.57 -16.07 2.95
N GLY A 99 11.85 -14.96 2.78
CA GLY A 99 11.17 -14.27 3.86
C GLY A 99 10.19 -15.17 4.61
N ARG A 100 10.37 -15.27 5.94
CA ARG A 100 9.48 -16.02 6.82
C ARG A 100 8.16 -15.28 7.04
N TYR A 101 7.16 -16.00 7.52
CA TYR A 101 5.91 -15.39 7.94
C TYR A 101 6.05 -14.82 9.36
N VAL A 102 5.27 -13.78 9.63
CA VAL A 102 5.07 -13.21 10.97
C VAL A 102 3.66 -13.55 11.41
N TRP A 103 3.46 -13.94 12.67
CA TRP A 103 2.13 -14.25 13.18
C TRP A 103 1.32 -12.96 13.26
N GLU A 104 0.03 -13.03 12.94
CA GLU A 104 -0.81 -11.84 12.98
C GLU A 104 -0.94 -11.29 14.39
N ILE A 105 -1.05 -12.16 15.40
CA ILE A 105 -1.15 -11.79 16.81
C ILE A 105 0.08 -10.99 17.24
N ASP A 106 1.29 -11.54 17.03
CA ASP A 106 2.53 -10.84 17.37
C ASP A 106 2.62 -9.47 16.68
N LEU A 107 2.15 -9.37 15.43
CA LEU A 107 2.16 -8.11 14.69
C LEU A 107 1.16 -7.09 15.27
N GLU A 108 -0.03 -7.53 15.65
CA GLU A 108 -1.05 -6.70 16.30
C GLU A 108 -0.58 -6.21 17.68
N ASP A 109 0.05 -7.09 18.45
CA ASP A 109 0.60 -6.77 19.78
C ASP A 109 1.74 -5.75 19.65
N CYS A 110 2.73 -6.01 18.79
CA CYS A 110 3.82 -5.05 18.54
C CYS A 110 3.30 -3.71 18.04
N PHE A 111 2.29 -3.71 17.15
CA PHE A 111 1.70 -2.47 16.65
C PHE A 111 0.95 -1.71 17.74
N THR A 112 0.25 -2.42 18.63
CA THR A 112 -0.46 -1.81 19.75
C THR A 112 0.51 -1.18 20.76
N GLU A 113 1.60 -1.86 21.07
CA GLU A 113 2.64 -1.31 21.93
C GLU A 113 3.30 -0.08 21.30
N LEU A 114 3.63 -0.13 20.01
CA LEU A 114 4.13 1.04 19.28
C LEU A 114 3.17 2.24 19.40
N LEU A 115 1.86 2.02 19.25
CA LEU A 115 0.89 3.10 19.41
C LEU A 115 0.82 3.65 20.84
N ARG A 116 1.01 2.80 21.86
CA ARG A 116 1.06 3.23 23.26
C ARG A 116 2.30 4.08 23.52
N GLU A 117 3.45 3.67 23.02
CA GLU A 117 4.69 4.43 23.09
C GLU A 117 4.55 5.79 22.40
N MET A 118 4.05 5.81 21.16
CA MET A 118 3.80 7.04 20.41
C MET A 118 2.85 8.00 21.14
N ARG A 119 1.82 7.45 21.80
CA ARG A 119 0.89 8.26 22.60
C ARG A 119 1.58 8.89 23.81
N ASN A 120 2.48 8.16 24.46
CA ASN A 120 3.19 8.63 25.65
C ASN A 120 4.26 9.69 25.28
N ASN A 121 4.87 9.57 24.10
CA ASN A 121 5.90 10.48 23.59
C ASN A 121 5.37 11.39 22.46
N ARG A 122 4.12 11.85 22.58
CA ARG A 122 3.39 12.49 21.49
C ARG A 122 4.13 13.69 20.87
N ASP A 123 4.70 14.55 21.69
CA ASP A 123 5.30 15.81 21.22
C ASP A 123 6.59 15.55 20.44
N GLU A 124 7.39 14.55 20.84
CA GLU A 124 8.58 14.08 20.10
C GLU A 124 8.19 13.47 18.76
N VAL A 125 7.17 12.61 18.74
CA VAL A 125 6.66 11.99 17.50
C VAL A 125 6.14 13.05 16.52
N ILE A 126 5.49 14.12 17.01
CA ILE A 126 5.03 15.22 16.16
C ILE A 126 6.23 15.97 15.58
N ALA A 127 7.23 16.29 16.40
CA ALA A 127 8.43 16.99 15.94
C ALA A 127 9.19 16.18 14.86
N ASP A 128 9.36 14.87 15.07
CA ASP A 128 9.96 13.96 14.09
C ASP A 128 9.17 13.92 12.77
N ALA A 129 7.84 13.88 12.86
CA ALA A 129 6.97 13.89 11.69
C ALA A 129 7.06 15.22 10.92
N GLU A 130 7.08 16.35 11.63
CA GLU A 130 7.25 17.67 11.03
C GLU A 130 8.61 17.82 10.33
N GLN A 131 9.68 17.32 10.95
CA GLN A 131 11.01 17.30 10.34
C GLN A 131 11.03 16.44 9.07
N ALA A 132 10.48 15.23 9.12
CA ALA A 132 10.39 14.36 7.95
C ALA A 132 9.56 14.96 6.81
N ILE A 133 8.50 15.71 7.14
CA ILE A 133 7.70 16.48 6.17
C ILE A 133 8.53 17.62 5.59
N ALA A 134 9.29 18.34 6.40
CA ALA A 134 10.17 19.42 5.93
C ALA A 134 11.24 18.89 4.97
N ASP A 135 11.89 17.78 5.32
CA ASP A 135 12.95 17.15 4.50
C ASP A 135 12.45 16.66 3.13
N LYS A 136 11.18 16.25 3.06
CA LYS A 136 10.56 15.71 1.84
C LYS A 136 9.59 16.67 1.15
N ARG A 137 9.45 17.89 1.68
CA ARG A 137 8.62 18.90 1.03
C ARG A 137 9.26 19.26 -0.31
N LEU A 138 8.45 19.19 -1.36
CA LEU A 138 8.85 19.65 -2.68
C LEU A 138 9.23 21.13 -2.59
N SER A 139 10.32 21.50 -3.24
CA SER A 139 10.71 22.90 -3.38
C SER A 139 9.67 23.67 -4.21
N GLU A 140 9.59 24.99 -4.05
CA GLU A 140 8.69 25.85 -4.83
C GLU A 140 8.88 25.65 -6.35
N LYS A 141 10.10 25.33 -6.79
CA LYS A 141 10.43 25.04 -8.19
C LYS A 141 9.86 23.70 -8.69
N GLU A 142 9.85 22.67 -7.84
CA GLU A 142 9.24 21.36 -8.16
C GLU A 142 7.71 21.42 -8.12
N ILE A 143 7.15 22.27 -7.26
CA ILE A 143 5.72 22.59 -7.24
C ILE A 143 5.32 23.31 -8.54
N GLN A 144 6.09 24.33 -8.96
CA GLN A 144 5.84 25.05 -10.22
C GLN A 144 5.95 24.13 -11.44
N GLY A 145 6.94 23.23 -11.48
CA GLY A 145 7.10 22.26 -12.58
C GLY A 145 5.99 21.21 -12.67
N SER A 146 5.31 20.92 -11.55
CA SER A 146 4.15 20.00 -11.50
C SER A 146 2.85 20.64 -11.99
N VAL A 147 2.77 21.97 -12.00
CA VAL A 147 1.60 22.75 -12.43
C VAL A 147 1.73 23.24 -13.88
N VAL A 148 2.95 23.29 -14.44
CA VAL A 148 3.23 23.84 -15.80
C VAL A 148 3.44 22.74 -16.84
N THR A 149 2.73 21.61 -16.72
CA THR A 149 2.47 20.72 -17.87
C THR A 149 0.98 20.62 -18.10
N LEU A 150 0.38 21.76 -18.47
CA LEU A 150 -0.88 21.85 -19.20
C LEU A 150 -0.57 22.48 -20.56
#